data_AF-A0A7X1P7J5-F1
#
_entry.id   AF-A0A7X1P7J5-F1
#
_cell.length_a   1.000
_cell.length_b   1.000
_cell.length_c   1.000
_cell.angle_alpha   90.00
_cell.angle_beta   90.00
_cell.angle_gamma   90.00
#
_symmetry.space_group_name_H-M   'P 1'
#
loop_
_entity.id
_entity.type
_entity.pdbx_description
1 polymer ?
#
loop_
_entity_poly.entity_id
_entity_poly.type
_entity_poly.pdbx_seq_one_letter_code
_entity_poly.pdbx_strand_id
1 'polypeptide(L)'
;MDTQTAGARRAEQSRDVLSAAEFFVTLRQAVTFREQAAIQDPLQHAVDQIKANPAFAQSRLLKRILVALVTGGDFRRAEATALDASTHALVMALLELRRAGARSRQDWNDAIEAAEAASG
;
A
#
# COMPACT_ATOMS: atom_id res chain seq x y z
N MET A 1 -2.68 31.85 24.99
CA MET A 1 -3.82 31.72 24.07
C MET A 1 -3.44 30.60 23.09
N ASP A 2 -3.44 29.33 23.50
CA ASP A 2 -2.64 28.29 22.79
C ASP A 2 -3.28 26.89 22.70
N THR A 3 -4.60 26.77 22.86
CA THR A 3 -5.30 25.47 22.76
C THR A 3 -5.87 25.17 21.37
N GLN A 4 -5.86 26.13 20.43
CA GLN A 4 -6.53 25.97 19.14
C GLN A 4 -5.70 25.21 18.09
N THR A 5 -4.37 25.20 18.21
CA THR A 5 -3.46 24.58 17.23
C THR A 5 -3.38 23.05 17.38
N ALA A 6 -3.60 22.51 18.59
CA ALA A 6 -3.53 21.07 18.84
C ALA A 6 -4.75 20.30 18.31
N GLY A 7 -5.93 20.93 18.30
CA GLY A 7 -7.17 20.33 17.78
C GLY A 7 -7.17 20.22 16.24
N ALA A 8 -6.65 21.23 15.55
CA ALA A 8 -6.55 21.24 14.10
C ALA A 8 -5.61 20.13 13.58
N ARG A 9 -4.42 19.98 14.18
CA ARG A 9 -3.47 18.92 13.78
C ARG A 9 -4.01 17.51 13.99
N ARG A 10 -4.81 17.26 15.05
CA ARG A 10 -5.44 15.95 15.27
C ARG A 10 -6.55 15.68 14.24
N ALA A 11 -7.34 16.69 13.89
CA ALA A 11 -8.38 16.56 12.87
C ALA A 11 -7.77 16.36 11.46
N GLU A 12 -6.64 17.01 11.15
CA GLU A 12 -5.88 16.78 9.92
C GLU A 12 -5.22 15.40 9.90
N GLN A 13 -4.57 14.98 10.98
CA GLN A 13 -4.01 13.62 11.11
C GLN A 13 -5.07 12.52 10.96
N SER A 14 -6.26 12.71 11.53
CA SER A 14 -7.39 11.78 11.33
C SER A 14 -7.93 11.80 9.91
N ARG A 15 -7.79 12.91 9.17
CA ARG A 15 -8.11 12.95 7.73
C ARG A 15 -7.04 12.29 6.88
N ASP A 16 -5.79 12.25 7.34
CA ASP A 16 -4.68 11.64 6.64
C ASP A 16 -4.63 10.12 6.80
N VAL A 17 -5.25 9.56 7.84
CA VAL A 17 -5.40 8.12 8.02
C VAL A 17 -6.65 7.63 7.31
N LEU A 18 -6.51 6.55 6.54
CA LEU A 18 -7.55 5.93 5.73
C LEU A 18 -7.69 4.46 6.09
N SER A 19 -8.92 3.97 6.10
CA SER A 19 -9.20 2.53 6.03
C SER A 19 -8.75 1.94 4.69
N ALA A 20 -8.61 0.61 4.60
CA ALA A 20 -8.27 -0.05 3.34
C ALA A 20 -9.26 0.29 2.20
N ALA A 21 -10.55 0.43 2.52
CA ALA A 21 -11.57 0.78 1.55
C ALA A 21 -11.41 2.22 1.05
N GLU A 22 -11.16 3.17 1.94
CA GLU A 22 -10.92 4.58 1.58
C GLU A 22 -9.60 4.76 0.81
N PHE A 23 -8.57 4.00 1.19
CA PHE A 23 -7.30 3.95 0.48
C PHE A 23 -7.49 3.46 -0.96
N PHE A 24 -8.26 2.38 -1.16
CA PHE A 24 -8.60 1.88 -2.51
C PHE A 24 -9.33 2.93 -3.37
N VAL A 25 -10.33 3.61 -2.79
CA VAL A 25 -11.03 4.70 -3.50
C VAL A 25 -10.08 5.83 -3.87
N THR A 26 -9.20 6.23 -2.95
CA THR A 26 -8.19 7.27 -3.18
C THR A 26 -7.23 6.88 -4.30
N LEU A 27 -6.76 5.62 -4.31
CA LEU A 27 -5.92 5.10 -5.39
C LEU A 27 -6.65 5.16 -6.74
N ARG A 28 -7.91 4.72 -6.81
CA ARG A 28 -8.68 4.80 -8.06
C ARG A 28 -8.84 6.23 -8.59
N GLN A 29 -8.92 7.22 -7.70
CA GLN A 29 -9.04 8.63 -8.07
C GLN A 29 -7.70 9.25 -8.50
N ALA A 30 -6.58 8.75 -7.96
CA ALA A 30 -5.25 9.30 -8.23
C ALA A 30 -4.73 9.04 -9.65
N VAL A 31 -5.33 8.11 -10.39
CA VAL A 31 -4.88 7.75 -11.74
C VAL A 31 -5.97 8.03 -12.78
N THR A 32 -5.61 8.81 -13.78
CA THR A 32 -6.33 8.85 -15.07
C THR A 32 -6.19 7.48 -15.71
N PHE A 33 -7.26 6.69 -15.67
CA PHE A 33 -7.30 5.30 -16.11
C PHE A 33 -6.59 5.10 -17.47
N ARG A 34 -5.37 4.57 -17.44
CA ARG A 34 -4.70 3.98 -18.60
C ARG A 34 -4.82 2.47 -18.43
N GLU A 35 -5.19 1.76 -19.49
CA GLU A 35 -5.14 0.29 -19.49
C GLU A 35 -3.73 -0.15 -19.09
N GLN A 36 -3.61 -0.71 -17.90
CA GLN A 36 -2.38 -1.35 -17.44
C GLN A 36 -2.52 -2.85 -17.70
N ALA A 37 -1.43 -3.47 -18.17
CA ALA A 37 -1.40 -4.90 -18.39
C ALA A 37 -1.74 -5.63 -17.08
N ALA A 38 -2.57 -6.67 -17.17
CA ALA A 38 -2.94 -7.47 -16.02
C ALA A 38 -1.69 -8.10 -15.38
N ILE A 39 -1.49 -7.85 -14.09
CA ILE A 39 -0.40 -8.44 -13.32
C ILE A 39 -0.88 -9.83 -12.87
N GLN A 40 -0.28 -10.88 -13.43
CA GLN A 40 -0.72 -12.27 -13.21
C GLN A 40 -0.57 -12.74 -11.76
N ASP A 41 0.55 -12.42 -11.12
CA ASP A 41 0.75 -12.65 -9.68
C ASP A 41 1.23 -11.37 -8.99
N PRO A 42 0.29 -10.52 -8.53
CA PRO A 42 0.62 -9.25 -7.88
C PRO A 42 1.43 -9.43 -6.59
N LEU A 43 1.19 -10.53 -5.85
CA LEU A 43 1.86 -10.77 -4.58
C LEU A 43 3.33 -11.13 -4.80
N GLN A 44 3.61 -12.05 -5.72
CA GLN A 44 4.97 -12.40 -6.08
C GLN A 44 5.71 -11.21 -6.71
N HIS A 45 5.05 -10.47 -7.61
CA HIS A 45 5.63 -9.30 -8.25
C HIS A 45 6.06 -8.23 -7.22
N ALA A 46 5.27 -8.02 -6.17
CA ALA A 46 5.62 -7.08 -5.11
C ALA A 46 6.85 -7.53 -4.32
N VAL A 47 6.97 -8.82 -4.01
CA VAL A 47 8.16 -9.38 -3.37
C VAL A 47 9.39 -9.18 -4.24
N ASP A 48 9.28 -9.46 -5.55
CA ASP A 48 10.39 -9.30 -6.49
C ASP A 48 10.83 -7.83 -6.63
N GLN A 49 9.88 -6.89 -6.70
CA GLN A 49 10.17 -5.46 -6.74
C GLN A 49 10.90 -4.99 -5.47
N ILE A 50 10.48 -5.47 -4.30
CA ILE A 50 11.15 -5.13 -3.03
C ILE A 50 12.56 -5.72 -2.99
N LYS A 51 12.72 -6.99 -3.39
CA LYS A 51 14.01 -7.67 -3.45
C LYS A 51 15.00 -7.00 -4.39
N ALA A 52 14.54 -6.53 -5.54
CA ALA A 52 15.40 -5.90 -6.53
C ALA A 52 16.00 -4.58 -6.03
N ASN A 53 15.29 -3.85 -5.16
CA ASN A 53 15.76 -2.54 -4.68
C ASN A 53 15.18 -2.18 -3.30
N PRO A 54 15.62 -2.83 -2.21
CA PRO A 54 14.97 -2.72 -0.89
C PRO A 54 15.13 -1.33 -0.24
N ALA A 55 16.18 -0.59 -0.58
CA ALA A 55 16.41 0.77 -0.08
C ALA A 55 15.60 1.84 -0.83
N PHE A 56 15.02 1.49 -1.99
CA PHE A 56 14.27 2.43 -2.82
C PHE A 56 12.95 2.83 -2.14
N ALA A 57 12.59 4.12 -2.27
CA ALA A 57 11.43 4.67 -1.56
C ALA A 57 10.12 3.93 -1.90
N GLN A 58 9.93 3.56 -3.16
CA GLN A 58 8.72 2.85 -3.61
C GLN A 58 8.69 1.42 -3.06
N SER A 59 9.82 0.73 -2.98
CA SER A 59 9.91 -0.61 -2.37
C SER A 59 9.58 -0.58 -0.87
N ARG A 60 10.10 0.40 -0.14
CA ARG A 60 9.78 0.59 1.28
C ARG A 60 8.30 0.89 1.49
N LEU A 61 7.74 1.74 0.64
CA LEU A 61 6.33 2.10 0.67
C LEU A 61 5.44 0.88 0.37
N LEU A 62 5.76 0.13 -0.69
CA LEU A 62 5.07 -1.09 -1.10
C LEU A 62 5.10 -2.14 0.03
N LYS A 63 6.26 -2.35 0.65
CA LYS A 63 6.41 -3.25 1.80
C LYS A 63 5.50 -2.84 2.96
N ARG A 64 5.46 -1.56 3.31
CA ARG A 64 4.58 -1.05 4.38
C ARG A 64 3.10 -1.27 4.06
N ILE A 65 2.70 -1.06 2.81
CA ILE A 65 1.34 -1.29 2.33
C ILE A 65 1.00 -2.79 2.43
N LEU A 66 1.89 -3.70 2.02
CA LEU A 66 1.70 -5.15 2.17
C LEU A 66 1.42 -5.53 3.63
N VAL A 67 2.24 -5.04 4.56
CA VAL A 67 2.05 -5.29 6.00
C VAL A 67 0.69 -4.77 6.49
N ALA A 68 0.32 -3.55 6.10
CA ALA A 68 -0.97 -2.96 6.48
C ALA A 68 -2.17 -3.77 5.95
N LEU A 69 -2.10 -4.30 4.73
CA LEU A 69 -3.16 -5.13 4.13
C LEU A 69 -3.44 -6.44 4.90
N VAL A 70 -2.42 -6.99 5.57
CA VAL A 70 -2.52 -8.24 6.32
C VAL A 70 -2.90 -7.99 7.77
N THR A 71 -2.33 -6.95 8.37
CA THR A 71 -2.54 -6.62 9.79
C THR A 71 -3.82 -5.83 10.03
N GLY A 72 -4.41 -5.24 8.98
CA GLY A 72 -5.50 -4.28 9.13
C GLY A 72 -5.01 -2.92 9.63
N GLY A 73 -3.72 -2.63 9.40
CA GLY A 73 -3.11 -1.36 9.79
C GLY A 73 -3.64 -0.17 8.99
N ASP A 74 -3.34 1.02 9.51
CA ASP A 74 -3.74 2.28 8.91
C ASP A 74 -3.01 2.55 7.58
N PHE A 75 -3.72 3.16 6.63
CA PHE A 75 -3.16 3.69 5.40
C PHE A 75 -3.04 5.21 5.48
N ARG A 76 -2.03 5.82 4.88
CA ARG A 76 -1.93 7.29 4.85
C ARG A 76 -2.33 7.81 3.48
N ARG A 77 -3.14 8.86 3.40
CA ARG A 77 -3.52 9.49 2.12
C ARG A 77 -2.31 9.91 1.31
N ALA A 78 -1.28 10.46 1.97
CA ALA A 78 -0.02 10.85 1.33
C ALA A 78 0.67 9.70 0.59
N GLU A 79 0.45 8.44 1.00
CA GLU A 79 1.02 7.29 0.33
C GLU A 79 0.33 6.99 -0.99
N ALA A 80 -1.00 7.08 -1.02
CA ALA A 80 -1.76 6.88 -2.26
C ALA A 80 -1.30 7.85 -3.35
N THR A 81 -0.90 9.06 -2.96
CA THR A 81 -0.40 10.10 -3.86
C THR A 81 1.10 10.03 -4.16
N ALA A 82 1.87 9.27 -3.37
CA ALA A 82 3.33 9.16 -3.53
C ALA A 82 3.76 7.98 -4.41
N LEU A 83 2.83 7.08 -4.75
CA LEU A 83 3.09 5.93 -5.62
C LEU A 83 3.36 6.41 -7.05
N ASP A 84 4.43 5.89 -7.64
CA ASP A 84 4.58 5.99 -9.10
C ASP A 84 3.51 5.14 -9.81
N ALA A 85 3.33 5.36 -11.10
CA ALA A 85 2.28 4.68 -11.88
C ALA A 85 2.38 3.14 -11.87
N SER A 86 3.59 2.58 -11.82
CA SER A 86 3.81 1.13 -11.82
C SER A 86 3.52 0.51 -10.45
N THR A 87 3.97 1.16 -9.38
CA THR A 87 3.73 0.72 -8.01
C THR A 87 2.26 0.94 -7.64
N HIS A 88 1.61 1.97 -8.17
CA HIS A 88 0.16 2.17 -8.06
C HIS A 88 -0.64 1.02 -8.68
N ALA A 89 -0.31 0.61 -9.92
CA ALA A 89 -0.92 -0.53 -10.61
C ALA A 89 -0.89 -1.80 -9.74
N LEU A 90 0.29 -2.04 -9.17
CA LEU A 90 0.56 -3.20 -8.35
C LEU A 90 -0.22 -3.17 -7.04
N VAL A 91 -0.25 -2.03 -6.35
CA VAL A 91 -1.03 -1.88 -5.11
C VAL A 91 -2.53 -2.04 -5.37
N MET A 92 -3.03 -1.54 -6.50
CA MET A 92 -4.42 -1.78 -6.94
C MET A 92 -4.69 -3.27 -7.13
N ALA A 93 -3.83 -3.98 -7.85
CA ALA A 93 -3.97 -5.42 -8.06
C ALA A 93 -3.88 -6.23 -6.76
N LEU A 94 -3.01 -5.84 -5.81
CA LEU A 94 -2.91 -6.44 -4.48
C LEU A 94 -4.19 -6.25 -3.66
N LEU A 95 -4.77 -5.05 -3.68
CA LEU A 95 -6.04 -4.75 -3.00
C LEU A 95 -7.19 -5.59 -3.57
N GLU A 96 -7.25 -5.72 -4.90
CA GLU A 96 -8.25 -6.56 -5.55
C GLU A 96 -8.07 -8.03 -5.19
N LEU A 97 -6.83 -8.54 -5.22
CA LEU A 97 -6.48 -9.90 -4.80
C LEU A 97 -6.90 -10.17 -3.35
N ARG A 98 -6.63 -9.21 -2.44
CA ARG A 98 -6.99 -9.29 -1.03
C ARG A 98 -8.51 -9.30 -0.84
N ARG A 99 -9.23 -8.44 -1.55
CA ARG A 99 -10.70 -8.34 -1.50
C ARG A 99 -11.39 -9.57 -2.07
N ALA A 100 -10.84 -10.15 -3.13
CA ALA A 100 -11.34 -11.40 -3.72
C ALA A 100 -11.11 -12.62 -2.80
N GLY A 101 -10.23 -12.51 -1.80
CA GLY A 101 -9.89 -13.62 -0.92
C GLY A 101 -9.17 -14.77 -1.65
N ALA A 102 -8.54 -14.48 -2.79
CA ALA A 102 -7.95 -15.49 -3.68
C ALA A 102 -6.63 -16.10 -3.17
N ARG A 103 -6.05 -15.52 -2.11
CA ARG A 103 -4.84 -16.01 -1.43
C ARG A 103 -5.11 -16.17 0.06
N SER A 104 -4.50 -17.20 0.65
CA SER A 104 -4.60 -17.47 2.08
C SER A 104 -3.81 -16.42 2.87
N ARG A 105 -4.14 -16.21 4.15
CA ARG A 105 -3.36 -15.30 5.01
C ARG A 105 -1.90 -15.72 5.13
N GLN A 106 -1.63 -17.03 5.06
CA GLN A 106 -0.26 -17.56 5.11
C GLN A 106 0.56 -17.10 3.90
N ASP A 107 0.00 -17.18 2.69
CA ASP A 107 0.67 -16.72 1.46
C ASP A 107 1.15 -15.25 1.59
N TRP A 108 0.33 -14.40 2.21
CA TRP A 108 0.68 -13.02 2.45
C TRP A 108 1.76 -12.85 3.53
N ASN A 109 1.71 -13.64 4.60
CA ASN A 109 2.73 -13.62 5.64
C ASN A 109 4.08 -14.07 5.07
N ASP A 110 4.10 -15.14 4.27
CA ASP A 110 5.30 -15.66 3.62
C ASP A 110 5.91 -14.62 2.67
N ALA A 111 5.07 -13.91 1.92
CA ALA A 111 5.50 -12.81 1.05
C ALA A 111 6.10 -11.64 1.85
N ILE A 112 5.50 -11.28 2.99
CA ILE A 112 6.05 -10.24 3.88
C ILE A 112 7.40 -10.69 4.45
N GLU A 113 7.52 -11.93 4.93
CA GLU A 113 8.77 -12.47 5.46
C GLU A 113 9.87 -12.45 4.40
N ALA A 114 9.55 -12.86 3.16
CA ALA A 114 10.49 -12.82 2.05
C ALA A 114 10.93 -11.38 1.69
N ALA A 115 10.03 -10.39 1.81
CA ALA A 115 10.33 -8.98 1.60
C ALA A 115 11.13 -8.35 2.76
N GLU A 116 10.86 -8.77 4.00
CA GLU A 116 11.62 -8.40 5.20
C GLU A 116 13.06 -8.88 5.11
N ALA A 117 13.27 -10.17 4.80
CA ALA A 117 14.58 -10.77 4.64
C ALA A 117 15.46 -10.07 3.59
N ALA A 118 14.84 -9.51 2.55
CA ALA A 118 15.54 -8.77 1.50
C ALA A 118 15.95 -7.34 1.90
N SER A 119 15.37 -6.80 2.97
CA SER A 119 15.61 -5.44 3.45
C SER A 119 16.54 -5.36 4.66
N GLY A 120 16.98 -6.52 5.17
CA GLY A 120 17.83 -6.66 6.37
C GLY A 120 19.29 -6.31 6.14
#